data_AF-A0A8E2VIU6-F1
#
_entry.id   AF-A0A8E2VIU6-F1
#
_cell.length_a   1.000
_cell.length_b   1.000
_cell.length_c   1.000
_cell.angle_alpha   90.00
_cell.angle_beta   90.00
_cell.angle_gamma   90.00
#
_symmetry.space_group_name_H-M   'P 1'
#
loop_
_entity.id
_entity.type
_entity.pdbx_description
1 polymer ?
#
loop_
_entity_poly.entity_id
_entity_poly.type
_entity_poly.pdbx_seq_one_letter_code
_entity_poly.pdbx_strand_id
1 'polypeptide(L)'
;MPQAGLAIAGAWSAFTASAVGSFLLTNTLGRLLVTVAVSALMRATMTKPKDPGISAKVTQAGADNPLNIPLGTYVPDGTRIAPPMTWGGSNQYATFVIALSAVPGCHLRRFALDGEWVDLDFDHPHPLVGYPVQGRYQGKAWGKYYDGTQATADAHMLEKCGGHPDYPWSADMVGEGICYAIVTLQYDRELFPSPEPRMLFELSGIPLYDPRKDPSVGGAGAHRWDQRSTWAPSDA
;
A
#
# COMPACT_ATOMS: atom_id res chain seq x y z
N MET A 1 -7.17 31.21 -31.35
CA MET A 1 -8.25 30.47 -32.05
C MET A 1 -8.74 31.37 -33.17
N PRO A 2 -8.91 30.99 -34.46
CA PRO A 2 -8.85 29.68 -35.12
C PRO A 2 -8.02 29.69 -36.44
N GLN A 3 -6.95 28.89 -36.57
CA GLN A 3 -6.31 28.65 -37.88
C GLN A 3 -6.26 27.18 -38.30
N ALA A 4 -6.72 26.25 -37.45
CA ALA A 4 -6.77 24.83 -37.77
C ALA A 4 -7.94 24.44 -38.71
N GLY A 5 -8.98 25.27 -38.83
CA GLY A 5 -10.15 24.98 -39.67
C GLY A 5 -9.92 25.13 -41.18
N LEU A 6 -8.97 25.97 -41.60
CA LEU A 6 -8.73 26.28 -43.01
C LEU A 6 -7.83 25.24 -43.71
N ALA A 7 -6.90 24.60 -42.98
CA ALA A 7 -6.03 23.56 -43.55
C ALA A 7 -6.78 22.25 -43.82
N ILE A 8 -7.82 21.95 -43.04
CA ILE A 8 -8.67 20.76 -43.26
C ILE A 8 -9.57 20.96 -44.50
N ALA A 9 -10.08 22.17 -44.73
CA ALA A 9 -10.92 22.47 -45.89
C ALA A 9 -10.16 22.39 -47.24
N GLY A 10 -8.88 22.79 -47.28
CA GLY A 10 -8.06 22.72 -48.49
C GLY A 10 -7.63 21.30 -48.88
N ALA A 11 -7.47 20.39 -47.92
CA ALA A 11 -7.16 18.99 -48.20
C ALA A 11 -8.39 18.21 -48.71
N TRP A 12 -9.60 18.60 -48.28
CA TRP A 12 -10.85 17.99 -48.74
C TRP A 12 -11.20 18.33 -50.19
N SER A 13 -10.84 19.52 -50.68
CA SER A 13 -11.09 19.91 -52.08
C SER A 13 -10.06 19.38 -53.07
N ALA A 14 -8.86 19.02 -52.61
CA ALA A 14 -7.82 18.42 -53.46
C ALA A 14 -7.97 16.90 -53.61
N PHE A 15 -8.54 16.20 -52.61
CA PHE A 15 -8.72 14.75 -52.68
C PHE A 15 -9.93 14.32 -53.53
N THR A 16 -10.93 15.19 -53.66
CA THR A 16 -12.12 14.98 -54.49
C THR A 16 -11.86 15.14 -56.00
N ALA A 17 -10.75 15.75 -56.40
CA ALA A 17 -10.42 16.05 -57.80
C ALA A 17 -9.56 14.98 -58.51
N SER A 18 -9.20 13.87 -57.84
CA SER A 18 -8.47 12.76 -58.46
C SER A 18 -9.39 11.55 -58.69
N ALA A 19 -9.19 10.83 -59.80
CA ALA A 19 -10.00 9.66 -60.17
C ALA A 19 -10.02 8.54 -59.09
N VAL A 20 -9.10 8.57 -58.13
CA VAL A 20 -9.02 7.68 -56.98
C VAL A 20 -10.01 8.05 -55.86
N GLY A 21 -10.34 9.34 -55.70
CA GLY A 21 -11.26 9.84 -54.68
C GLY A 21 -12.72 9.46 -54.93
N SER A 22 -13.14 9.37 -56.19
CA SER A 22 -14.52 8.98 -56.54
C SER A 22 -14.80 7.48 -56.30
N PHE A 23 -13.80 6.62 -56.48
CA PHE A 23 -13.92 5.16 -56.24
C PHE A 23 -14.02 4.80 -54.75
N LEU A 24 -13.33 5.54 -53.87
CA LEU A 24 -13.32 5.29 -52.42
C LEU A 24 -14.60 5.77 -51.70
N LEU A 25 -15.37 6.68 -52.30
CA LEU A 25 -16.56 7.27 -51.67
C LEU A 25 -17.88 6.61 -52.08
N THR A 26 -17.90 5.87 -53.19
CA THR A 26 -19.13 5.20 -53.69
C THR A 26 -19.26 3.74 -53.28
N ASN A 27 -18.15 3.01 -53.07
CA ASN A 27 -18.19 1.61 -52.65
C ASN A 27 -17.96 1.47 -51.14
N THR A 28 -18.74 0.59 -50.49
CA THR A 28 -18.71 0.29 -49.05
C THR A 28 -17.32 -0.09 -48.52
N LEU A 29 -16.45 -0.66 -49.36
CA LEU A 29 -15.05 -0.97 -49.04
C LEU A 29 -14.15 0.26 -48.85
N GLY A 30 -14.38 1.33 -49.63
CA GLY A 30 -13.53 2.53 -49.58
C GLY A 30 -13.75 3.33 -48.29
N ARG A 31 -15.00 3.35 -47.79
CA ARG A 31 -15.33 3.95 -46.48
C ARG A 31 -14.58 3.27 -45.33
N LEU A 32 -14.48 1.94 -45.34
CA LEU A 32 -13.76 1.17 -44.31
C LEU A 32 -12.25 1.49 -44.27
N LEU A 33 -11.60 1.59 -45.43
CA LEU A 33 -10.17 1.92 -45.52
C LEU A 33 -9.86 3.32 -44.99
N VAL A 34 -10.73 4.30 -45.27
CA VAL A 34 -10.57 5.67 -44.75
C VAL A 34 -10.77 5.72 -43.23
N THR A 35 -11.73 4.97 -42.68
CA THR A 35 -11.96 4.94 -41.22
C THR A 35 -10.80 4.27 -40.47
N VAL A 36 -10.22 3.20 -41.01
CA VAL A 36 -9.07 2.52 -40.40
C VAL A 36 -7.81 3.41 -40.42
N ALA A 37 -7.53 4.07 -41.54
CA ALA A 37 -6.35 4.95 -41.66
C ALA A 37 -6.41 6.15 -40.72
N VAL A 38 -7.58 6.79 -40.60
CA VAL A 38 -7.79 7.92 -39.68
C VAL A 38 -7.73 7.46 -38.21
N SER A 39 -8.23 6.28 -37.88
CA SER A 39 -8.17 5.71 -36.53
C SER A 39 -6.75 5.31 -36.12
N ALA A 40 -5.95 4.80 -37.05
CA ALA A 40 -4.54 4.47 -36.81
C ALA A 40 -3.69 5.74 -36.61
N LEU A 41 -3.94 6.79 -37.41
CA LEU A 41 -3.24 8.06 -37.28
C LEU A 41 -3.61 8.78 -35.96
N MET A 42 -4.88 8.75 -35.55
CA MET A 42 -5.28 9.26 -34.23
C MET A 42 -4.62 8.49 -33.08
N ARG A 43 -4.47 7.16 -33.19
CA ARG A 43 -3.73 6.37 -32.19
C ARG A 43 -2.24 6.67 -32.15
N ALA A 44 -1.63 7.06 -33.28
CA ALA A 44 -0.22 7.42 -33.35
C ALA A 44 0.08 8.82 -32.81
N THR A 45 -0.89 9.74 -32.82
CA THR A 45 -0.75 11.12 -32.32
C THR A 45 -1.31 11.31 -30.90
N MET A 46 -2.10 10.36 -30.40
CA MET A 46 -2.46 10.32 -28.99
C MET A 46 -1.21 10.02 -28.16
N THR A 47 -0.81 10.98 -27.34
CA THR A 47 0.21 10.80 -26.31
C THR A 47 -0.18 9.60 -25.45
N LYS A 48 0.65 8.56 -25.50
CA LYS A 48 0.49 7.35 -24.68
C LYS A 48 0.32 7.82 -23.22
N PRO A 49 -0.78 7.48 -22.53
CA PRO A 49 -0.97 7.86 -21.14
C PRO A 49 0.26 7.42 -20.35
N LYS A 50 0.92 8.37 -19.69
CA LYS A 50 2.03 8.06 -18.80
C LYS A 50 1.44 7.21 -17.69
N ASP A 51 1.92 5.97 -17.53
CA ASP A 51 1.50 5.09 -16.44
C ASP A 51 1.59 5.90 -15.15
N PRO A 52 0.47 6.19 -14.46
CA PRO A 52 0.56 6.87 -13.19
C PRO A 52 1.27 5.89 -12.26
N GLY A 53 2.46 6.28 -11.77
CA GLY A 53 3.02 5.66 -10.57
C GLY A 53 1.96 5.60 -9.48
N ILE A 54 2.06 4.63 -8.58
CA ILE A 54 1.04 4.27 -7.58
C ILE A 54 0.35 5.54 -7.04
N SER A 55 -0.83 5.84 -7.58
CA SER A 55 -1.72 6.88 -7.07
C SER A 55 -2.82 6.11 -6.35
N ALA A 56 -2.59 5.86 -5.07
CA ALA A 56 -3.54 5.15 -4.23
C ALA A 56 -4.86 5.91 -4.18
N LYS A 57 -5.89 5.34 -4.81
CA LYS A 57 -7.28 5.70 -4.50
C LYS A 57 -7.71 4.86 -3.30
N VAL A 58 -8.16 5.58 -2.30
CA VAL A 58 -8.11 5.29 -0.87
C VAL A 58 -9.01 4.12 -0.44
N THR A 59 -8.41 3.08 0.14
CA THR A 59 -9.09 2.23 1.12
C THR A 59 -8.98 2.91 2.49
N GLN A 60 -10.09 3.56 2.88
CA GLN A 60 -10.36 4.30 4.12
C GLN A 60 -9.17 4.99 4.81
N ALA A 61 -8.95 6.25 4.42
CA ALA A 61 -8.25 7.23 5.23
C ALA A 61 -9.26 7.83 6.23
N GLY A 62 -8.99 7.68 7.53
CA GLY A 62 -9.80 8.30 8.56
C GLY A 62 -9.06 8.33 9.88
N ALA A 63 -8.96 9.52 10.47
CA ALA A 63 -8.55 9.69 11.87
C ALA A 63 -9.63 9.17 12.85
N ASP A 64 -10.85 8.94 12.36
CA ASP A 64 -12.03 8.59 13.17
C ASP A 64 -12.35 7.09 13.17
N ASN A 65 -11.50 6.26 12.54
CA ASN A 65 -11.71 4.83 12.53
C ASN A 65 -11.32 4.23 13.89
N PRO A 66 -12.21 3.44 14.52
CA PRO A 66 -11.89 2.80 15.79
C PRO A 66 -10.77 1.78 15.60
N LEU A 67 -9.82 1.78 16.54
CA LEU A 67 -8.76 0.79 16.59
C LEU A 67 -9.20 -0.44 17.40
N ASN A 68 -8.66 -1.61 17.03
CA ASN A 68 -9.02 -2.88 17.64
C ASN A 68 -8.25 -3.14 18.94
N ILE A 69 -8.86 -3.91 19.85
CA ILE A 69 -8.19 -4.45 21.05
C ILE A 69 -8.38 -5.97 21.03
N PRO A 70 -7.42 -6.74 20.50
CA PRO A 70 -7.56 -8.19 20.39
C PRO A 70 -7.43 -8.84 21.77
N LEU A 71 -8.42 -9.64 22.18
CA LEU A 71 -8.42 -10.36 23.47
C LEU A 71 -7.97 -11.83 23.35
N GLY A 72 -7.53 -12.22 22.15
CA GLY A 72 -7.00 -13.54 21.78
C GLY A 72 -6.54 -13.50 20.31
N THR A 73 -6.17 -14.65 19.75
CA THR A 73 -5.73 -14.74 18.36
C THR A 73 -6.77 -14.16 17.41
N TYR A 74 -6.41 -13.08 16.72
CA TYR A 74 -7.33 -12.32 15.88
C TYR A 74 -6.61 -11.75 14.66
N VAL A 75 -7.33 -11.65 13.55
CA VAL A 75 -6.87 -10.97 12.33
C VAL A 75 -7.58 -9.62 12.26
N PRO A 76 -6.99 -8.52 12.77
CA PRO A 76 -7.56 -7.20 12.62
C PRO A 76 -7.59 -6.77 11.16
N ASP A 77 -8.66 -6.07 10.76
CA ASP A 77 -8.75 -5.39 9.46
C ASP A 77 -7.64 -4.35 9.28
N GLY A 78 -7.12 -3.82 10.40
CA GLY A 78 -6.11 -2.78 10.43
C GLY A 78 -6.68 -1.42 10.06
N THR A 79 -6.07 -0.34 10.53
CA THR A 79 -6.43 1.03 10.16
C THR A 79 -5.19 1.76 9.71
N ARG A 80 -5.25 2.38 8.54
CA ARG A 80 -4.10 3.11 8.01
C ARG A 80 -3.93 4.44 8.75
N ILE A 81 -2.78 4.60 9.42
CA ILE A 81 -2.44 5.82 10.17
C ILE A 81 -2.04 6.94 9.23
N ALA A 82 -1.43 6.59 8.10
CA ALA A 82 -0.90 7.52 7.12
C ALA A 82 -1.35 7.18 5.69
N PRO A 83 -1.38 8.19 4.79
CA PRO A 83 -1.46 7.94 3.35
C PRO A 83 -0.28 7.06 2.91
N PRO A 84 -0.37 6.34 1.77
CA PRO A 84 0.73 5.53 1.30
C PRO A 84 1.85 6.48 0.89
N MET A 85 2.99 6.33 1.52
CA MET A 85 4.12 7.18 1.24
C MET A 85 4.89 6.57 0.09
N THR A 86 4.99 7.31 -1.02
CA THR A 86 5.78 6.88 -2.17
C THR A 86 7.13 7.57 -2.18
N TRP A 87 8.18 6.84 -2.55
CA TRP A 87 9.54 7.36 -2.54
C TRP A 87 10.44 6.60 -3.52
N GLY A 88 11.68 7.08 -3.64
CA GLY A 88 12.66 6.57 -4.59
C GLY A 88 12.52 7.21 -5.98
N GLY A 89 13.52 6.97 -6.83
CA GLY A 89 13.47 7.46 -8.21
C GLY A 89 12.23 6.94 -8.93
N SER A 90 11.42 7.84 -9.49
CA SER A 90 10.17 7.52 -10.17
C SER A 90 9.10 6.84 -9.30
N ASN A 91 9.06 7.08 -7.98
CA ASN A 91 8.05 6.50 -7.06
C ASN A 91 8.02 4.97 -7.08
N GLN A 92 9.19 4.35 -7.19
CA GLN A 92 9.37 2.91 -7.29
C GLN A 92 9.03 2.15 -5.99
N TYR A 93 8.92 2.82 -4.84
CA TYR A 93 8.53 2.19 -3.58
C TYR A 93 7.28 2.84 -3.01
N ALA A 94 6.42 2.04 -2.40
CA ALA A 94 5.28 2.47 -1.60
C ALA A 94 5.40 1.90 -0.19
N THR A 95 5.13 2.72 0.82
CA THR A 95 5.16 2.34 2.24
C THR A 95 3.80 2.59 2.88
N PHE A 96 3.28 1.56 3.54
CA PHE A 96 1.98 1.56 4.20
C PHE A 96 2.20 1.42 5.71
N VAL A 97 1.58 2.30 6.50
CA VAL A 97 1.61 2.25 7.97
C VAL A 97 0.21 1.91 8.47
N ILE A 98 0.08 0.78 9.15
CA ILE A 98 -1.19 0.18 9.54
C ILE A 98 -1.20 -0.03 11.05
N ALA A 99 -2.08 0.66 11.77
CA ALA A 99 -2.40 0.38 13.16
C ALA A 99 -3.19 -0.93 13.25
N LEU A 100 -2.77 -1.81 14.16
CA LEU A 100 -3.39 -3.12 14.35
C LEU A 100 -4.05 -3.24 15.73
N SER A 101 -3.49 -2.58 16.75
CA SER A 101 -4.13 -2.50 18.07
C SER A 101 -3.96 -1.14 18.75
N ALA A 102 -4.97 -0.74 19.52
CA ALA A 102 -4.96 0.45 20.38
C ALA A 102 -4.18 0.28 21.70
N VAL A 103 -3.70 -0.93 22.00
CA VAL A 103 -3.01 -1.27 23.26
C VAL A 103 -1.72 -2.02 22.93
N PRO A 104 -0.62 -1.81 23.67
CA PRO A 104 0.64 -2.49 23.39
C PRO A 104 0.61 -3.95 23.88
N GLY A 105 1.58 -4.74 23.39
CA GLY A 105 1.85 -6.10 23.87
C GLY A 105 1.21 -7.22 23.04
N CYS A 106 0.57 -6.91 21.91
CA CYS A 106 0.23 -7.94 20.94
C CYS A 106 1.52 -8.45 20.26
N HIS A 107 1.53 -9.71 19.85
CA HIS A 107 2.61 -10.28 19.06
C HIS A 107 2.13 -10.66 17.67
N LEU A 108 2.91 -10.32 16.64
CA LEU A 108 2.66 -10.78 15.28
C LEU A 108 2.90 -12.29 15.19
N ARG A 109 1.87 -13.04 14.80
CA ARG A 109 1.94 -14.50 14.62
C ARG A 109 2.12 -14.87 13.16
N ARG A 110 1.31 -14.30 12.28
CA ARG A 110 1.36 -14.55 10.83
C ARG A 110 1.11 -13.26 10.05
N PHE A 111 1.73 -13.17 8.88
CA PHE A 111 1.53 -12.07 7.94
C PHE A 111 1.08 -12.66 6.60
N ALA A 112 0.07 -12.05 5.98
CA ALA A 112 -0.40 -12.40 4.66
C ALA A 112 -0.41 -11.19 3.73
N LEU A 113 0.01 -11.43 2.50
CA LEU A 113 0.07 -10.44 1.43
C LEU A 113 -0.68 -10.98 0.21
N ASP A 114 -1.65 -10.20 -0.29
CA ASP A 114 -2.56 -10.57 -1.38
C ASP A 114 -3.26 -11.92 -1.22
N GLY A 115 -3.61 -12.28 0.02
CA GLY A 115 -4.33 -13.50 0.36
C GLY A 115 -3.45 -14.75 0.52
N GLU A 116 -2.12 -14.59 0.45
CA GLU A 116 -1.14 -15.64 0.69
C GLU A 116 -0.42 -15.39 2.02
N TRP A 117 -0.32 -16.41 2.87
CA TRP A 117 0.50 -16.34 4.08
C TRP A 117 1.98 -16.38 3.70
N VAL A 118 2.74 -15.43 4.21
CA VAL A 118 4.14 -15.23 3.85
C VAL A 118 5.02 -15.20 5.09
N ASP A 119 6.25 -15.67 4.94
CA ASP A 119 7.26 -15.65 6.00
C ASP A 119 8.16 -14.42 5.86
N LEU A 120 8.60 -13.89 7.01
CA LEU A 120 9.57 -12.81 7.08
C LEU A 120 10.97 -13.38 7.37
N ASP A 121 11.97 -12.92 6.63
CA ASP A 121 13.36 -13.28 6.87
C ASP A 121 13.93 -12.45 8.03
N PHE A 122 13.92 -13.04 9.22
CA PHE A 122 14.48 -12.44 10.42
C PHE A 122 16.01 -12.50 10.49
N ASP A 123 16.65 -13.37 9.69
CA ASP A 123 18.11 -13.56 9.68
C ASP A 123 18.81 -12.47 8.87
N HIS A 124 18.13 -11.90 7.86
CA HIS A 124 18.68 -10.88 6.96
C HIS A 124 17.83 -9.60 6.94
N PRO A 125 17.71 -8.87 8.05
CA PRO A 125 16.96 -7.61 8.08
C PRO A 125 17.61 -6.55 7.19
N HIS A 126 16.79 -5.87 6.41
CA HIS A 126 17.22 -4.66 5.71
C HIS A 126 17.33 -3.50 6.74
N PRO A 127 18.40 -2.69 6.71
CA PRO A 127 18.69 -1.70 7.75
C PRO A 127 17.59 -0.65 7.95
N LEU A 128 16.87 -0.30 6.90
CA LEU A 128 15.77 0.69 6.93
C LEU A 128 14.37 0.05 6.95
N VAL A 129 14.00 -0.64 5.87
CA VAL A 129 12.62 -1.12 5.63
C VAL A 129 12.21 -2.38 6.42
N GLY A 130 13.10 -2.96 7.23
CA GLY A 130 12.79 -4.11 8.09
C GLY A 130 13.03 -5.46 7.41
N TYR A 131 12.17 -6.44 7.69
CA TYR A 131 12.41 -7.85 7.34
C TYR A 131 11.90 -8.15 5.92
N PRO A 132 12.73 -8.69 5.01
CA PRO A 132 12.28 -9.10 3.69
C PRO A 132 11.20 -10.18 3.75
N VAL A 133 10.18 -10.06 2.90
CA VAL A 133 9.18 -11.12 2.71
C VAL A 133 9.78 -12.20 1.81
N GLN A 134 9.62 -13.46 2.19
CA GLN A 134 10.15 -14.60 1.44
C GLN A 134 9.23 -15.04 0.28
N GLY A 135 9.66 -16.08 -0.45
CA GLY A 135 8.92 -16.63 -1.57
C GLY A 135 8.92 -15.72 -2.80
N ARG A 136 7.78 -15.61 -3.49
CA ARG A 136 7.66 -14.79 -4.72
C ARG A 136 7.85 -13.29 -4.50
N TYR A 137 7.81 -12.83 -3.25
CA TYR A 137 7.97 -11.43 -2.88
C TYR A 137 9.41 -11.05 -2.48
N GLN A 138 10.34 -12.00 -2.57
CA GLN A 138 11.72 -11.81 -2.17
C GLN A 138 12.38 -10.63 -2.91
N GLY A 139 12.93 -9.69 -2.15
CA GLY A 139 13.55 -8.47 -2.68
C GLY A 139 12.56 -7.43 -3.23
N LYS A 140 11.26 -7.66 -3.07
CA LYS A 140 10.18 -6.77 -3.54
C LYS A 140 9.23 -6.31 -2.43
N ALA A 141 9.16 -7.02 -1.31
CA ALA A 141 8.36 -6.63 -0.16
C ALA A 141 9.15 -6.77 1.14
N TRP A 142 8.84 -5.89 2.10
CA TRP A 142 9.41 -5.88 3.44
C TRP A 142 8.32 -5.57 4.46
N GLY A 143 8.43 -6.18 5.65
CA GLY A 143 7.54 -5.97 6.77
C GLY A 143 8.30 -5.63 8.04
N LYS A 144 7.78 -4.69 8.81
CA LYS A 144 8.29 -4.32 10.13
C LYS A 144 7.11 -4.20 11.09
N TYR A 145 7.21 -4.88 12.23
CA TYR A 145 6.18 -4.86 13.26
C TYR A 145 6.66 -4.15 14.52
N TYR A 146 5.75 -3.41 15.13
CA TYR A 146 5.92 -2.70 16.39
C TYR A 146 4.83 -3.14 17.36
N ASP A 147 5.23 -3.52 18.57
CA ASP A 147 4.36 -4.04 19.62
C ASP A 147 3.80 -2.94 20.55
N GLY A 148 4.09 -1.67 20.26
CA GLY A 148 3.65 -0.52 21.04
C GLY A 148 4.60 -0.12 22.17
N THR A 149 5.73 -0.81 22.36
CA THR A 149 6.75 -0.46 23.37
C THR A 149 7.87 0.45 22.86
N GLN A 150 7.88 0.74 21.56
CA GLN A 150 8.87 1.61 20.93
C GLN A 150 8.85 3.03 21.50
N ALA A 151 10.05 3.57 21.72
CA ALA A 151 10.25 4.92 22.26
C ALA A 151 10.79 5.93 21.22
N THR A 152 11.06 5.48 19.99
CA THR A 152 11.63 6.30 18.92
C THR A 152 10.87 6.07 17.62
N ALA A 153 10.65 7.13 16.85
CA ALA A 153 10.02 7.02 15.54
C ALA A 153 10.85 6.15 14.58
N ASP A 154 10.17 5.54 13.62
CA ASP A 154 10.82 4.67 12.64
C ASP A 154 11.82 5.46 11.77
N ALA A 155 13.07 4.98 11.75
CA ALA A 155 14.16 5.65 11.05
C ALA A 155 13.93 5.74 9.53
N HIS A 156 13.30 4.74 8.92
CA HIS A 156 12.99 4.73 7.49
C HIS A 156 11.94 5.79 7.15
N MET A 157 10.88 5.90 7.96
CA MET A 157 9.87 6.93 7.80
C MET A 157 10.44 8.33 8.01
N LEU A 158 11.30 8.55 9.00
CA LEU A 158 11.99 9.83 9.18
C LEU A 158 12.86 10.19 7.97
N GLU A 159 13.66 9.24 7.48
CA GLU A 159 14.59 9.48 6.38
C GLU A 159 13.86 9.75 5.05
N LYS A 160 12.83 8.96 4.72
CA LYS A 160 12.15 9.04 3.42
C LYS A 160 10.97 9.99 3.41
N CYS A 161 10.27 10.14 4.53
CA CYS A 161 9.01 10.87 4.62
C CYS A 161 9.09 12.15 5.46
N GLY A 162 10.18 12.41 6.19
CA GLY A 162 10.30 13.60 7.02
C GLY A 162 10.22 14.93 6.27
N GLY A 163 10.62 14.94 4.99
CA GLY A 163 10.53 16.10 4.10
C GLY A 163 9.28 16.15 3.20
N HIS A 164 8.29 15.28 3.42
CA HIS A 164 7.11 15.24 2.55
C HIS A 164 6.30 16.55 2.66
N PRO A 165 5.89 17.19 1.55
CA PRO A 165 5.28 18.54 1.58
C PRO A 165 3.97 18.60 2.36
N ASP A 166 3.11 17.59 2.22
CA ASP A 166 1.78 17.60 2.84
C ASP A 166 1.66 16.72 4.10
N TYR A 167 2.57 15.75 4.27
CA TYR A 167 2.47 14.69 5.27
C TYR A 167 3.86 14.33 5.84
N PRO A 168 4.60 15.31 6.39
CA PRO A 168 5.93 15.06 6.91
C PRO A 168 5.87 14.11 8.11
N TRP A 169 6.69 13.06 8.10
CA TRP A 169 6.83 12.17 9.26
C TRP A 169 7.79 12.78 10.28
N SER A 170 7.30 13.18 11.45
CA SER A 170 8.12 13.81 12.49
C SER A 170 8.64 12.80 13.52
N ALA A 171 9.64 13.21 14.31
CA ALA A 171 10.18 12.41 15.41
C ALA A 171 9.14 12.08 16.50
N ASP A 172 8.08 12.88 16.60
CA ASP A 172 6.96 12.66 17.54
C ASP A 172 5.99 11.57 17.05
N MET A 173 6.06 11.18 15.78
CA MET A 173 5.25 10.10 15.20
C MET A 173 5.85 8.71 15.53
N VAL A 174 5.94 8.42 16.83
CA VAL A 174 6.47 7.18 17.38
C VAL A 174 5.44 6.05 17.36
N GLY A 175 4.17 6.39 17.58
CA GLY A 175 3.11 5.40 17.79
C GLY A 175 3.23 4.66 19.12
N GLU A 176 3.81 5.26 20.16
CA GLU A 176 3.92 4.66 21.49
C GLU A 176 2.53 4.24 22.01
N GLY A 177 2.42 3.05 22.60
CA GLY A 177 1.17 2.52 23.13
C GLY A 177 0.24 1.89 22.10
N ILE A 178 0.58 1.88 20.81
CA ILE A 178 -0.19 1.18 19.78
C ILE A 178 0.66 0.15 19.04
N CYS A 179 0.07 -1.01 18.75
CA CYS A 179 0.71 -1.99 17.87
C CYS A 179 0.47 -1.58 16.42
N TYR A 180 1.53 -1.46 15.61
CA TYR A 180 1.41 -1.12 14.20
C TYR A 180 2.43 -1.87 13.34
N ALA A 181 2.15 -1.97 12.06
CA ALA A 181 3.06 -2.53 11.07
C ALA A 181 3.38 -1.50 9.98
N ILE A 182 4.63 -1.54 9.51
CA ILE A 182 5.07 -0.83 8.32
C ILE A 182 5.36 -1.89 7.26
N VAL A 183 4.69 -1.78 6.12
CA VAL A 183 4.94 -2.63 4.96
C VAL A 183 5.44 -1.78 3.81
N THR A 184 6.60 -2.13 3.27
CA THR A 184 7.18 -1.48 2.10
C THR A 184 7.14 -2.44 0.93
N LEU A 185 6.65 -1.96 -0.20
CA LEU A 185 6.58 -2.70 -1.46
C LEU A 185 7.35 -1.95 -2.54
N GLN A 186 8.11 -2.68 -3.35
CA GLN A 186 8.68 -2.17 -4.59
C GLN A 186 7.67 -2.39 -5.72
N TYR A 187 7.48 -1.38 -6.55
CA TYR A 187 6.62 -1.43 -7.72
C TYR A 187 7.01 -2.60 -8.63
N ASP A 188 6.05 -3.50 -8.82
CA ASP A 188 6.14 -4.62 -9.75
C ASP A 188 4.71 -4.95 -10.19
N ARG A 189 4.41 -4.77 -11.48
CA ARG A 189 3.04 -4.89 -12.01
C ARG A 189 2.56 -6.34 -12.07
N GLU A 190 3.48 -7.28 -12.23
CA GLU A 190 3.13 -8.70 -12.32
C GLU A 190 2.86 -9.26 -10.92
N LEU A 191 3.64 -8.80 -9.94
CA LEU A 191 3.54 -9.25 -8.56
C LEU A 191 2.43 -8.52 -7.78
N PHE A 192 2.25 -7.22 -8.04
CA PHE A 192 1.25 -6.36 -7.41
C PHE A 192 0.32 -5.76 -8.48
N PRO A 193 -0.68 -6.52 -8.94
CA PRO A 193 -1.62 -6.05 -9.97
C PRO A 193 -2.57 -4.96 -9.44
N SER A 194 -2.79 -4.92 -8.12
CA SER A 194 -3.54 -3.87 -7.44
C SER A 194 -2.59 -2.77 -6.94
N PRO A 195 -2.96 -1.48 -7.07
CA PRO A 195 -2.21 -0.39 -6.45
C PRO A 195 -2.14 -0.47 -4.92
N GLU A 196 -3.09 -1.19 -4.30
CA GLU A 196 -3.13 -1.46 -2.87
C GLU A 196 -3.31 -2.96 -2.65
N PRO A 197 -2.21 -3.67 -2.39
CA PRO A 197 -2.24 -5.08 -2.01
C PRO A 197 -2.97 -5.31 -0.70
N ARG A 198 -3.68 -6.43 -0.58
CA ARG A 198 -4.37 -6.79 0.67
C ARG A 198 -3.36 -7.30 1.69
N MET A 199 -3.25 -6.62 2.82
CA MET A 199 -2.35 -6.98 3.90
C MET A 199 -3.19 -7.45 5.09
N LEU A 200 -2.92 -8.66 5.56
CA LEU A 200 -3.58 -9.24 6.74
C LEU A 200 -2.51 -9.60 7.76
N PHE A 201 -2.79 -9.31 9.02
CA PHE A 201 -1.89 -9.60 10.12
C PHE A 201 -2.66 -10.40 11.14
N GLU A 202 -2.11 -11.54 11.56
CA GLU A 202 -2.65 -12.29 12.69
C GLU A 202 -1.85 -11.93 13.92
N LEU A 203 -2.55 -11.41 14.94
CA LEU A 203 -1.97 -11.02 16.21
C LEU A 203 -2.41 -11.97 17.32
N SER A 204 -1.56 -12.11 18.35
CA SER A 204 -1.98 -12.64 19.64
C SER A 204 -2.94 -11.67 20.35
N GLY A 205 -3.55 -12.14 21.43
CA GLY A 205 -4.26 -11.26 22.36
C GLY A 205 -3.31 -10.29 23.08
N ILE A 206 -3.87 -9.20 23.60
CA ILE A 206 -3.17 -8.32 24.55
C ILE A 206 -2.89 -9.05 25.86
N PRO A 207 -1.79 -8.71 26.57
CA PRO A 207 -1.52 -9.27 27.89
C PRO A 207 -2.55 -8.74 28.91
N LEU A 208 -3.17 -9.67 29.64
CA LEU A 208 -4.17 -9.36 30.65
C LEU A 208 -3.75 -9.90 32.02
N TYR A 209 -4.18 -9.20 33.07
CA TYR A 209 -4.03 -9.68 34.43
C TYR A 209 -4.96 -10.88 34.68
N ASP A 210 -4.44 -11.93 35.32
CA ASP A 210 -5.20 -13.10 35.74
C ASP A 210 -5.01 -13.29 37.25
N PRO A 211 -6.04 -13.02 38.08
CA PRO A 211 -5.97 -13.20 39.53
C PRO A 211 -5.59 -14.62 39.94
N ARG A 212 -5.92 -15.63 39.13
CA ARG A 212 -5.56 -17.03 39.42
C ARG A 212 -4.06 -17.27 39.34
N LYS A 213 -3.32 -16.38 38.66
CA LYS A 213 -1.87 -16.42 38.51
C LYS A 213 -1.13 -15.44 39.44
N ASP A 214 -1.82 -14.80 40.39
CA ASP A 214 -1.23 -13.84 41.33
C ASP A 214 -1.31 -14.35 42.79
N PRO A 215 -0.18 -14.77 43.39
CA PRO A 215 -0.10 -15.19 44.78
C PRO A 215 -0.51 -14.13 45.82
N SER A 216 -0.44 -12.84 45.49
CA SER A 216 -0.82 -11.76 46.43
C SER A 216 -2.33 -11.68 46.68
N VAL A 217 -3.15 -12.26 45.79
CA VAL A 217 -4.61 -12.31 45.89
C VAL A 217 -5.16 -13.75 45.97
N GLY A 218 -4.30 -14.72 46.30
CA GLY A 218 -4.70 -16.12 46.50
C GLY A 218 -4.61 -17.03 45.26
N GLY A 219 -4.02 -16.54 44.16
CA GLY A 219 -3.66 -17.35 43.00
C GLY A 219 -2.31 -18.06 43.14
N ALA A 220 -1.84 -18.67 42.05
CA ALA A 220 -0.53 -19.30 41.95
C ALA A 220 0.14 -18.92 40.62
N GLY A 221 1.25 -18.19 40.68
CA GLY A 221 1.98 -17.75 39.48
C GLY A 221 2.83 -16.49 39.70
N ALA A 222 3.15 -15.80 38.61
CA ALA A 222 4.03 -14.64 38.60
C ALA A 222 3.31 -13.30 38.37
N HIS A 223 2.00 -13.29 38.11
CA HIS A 223 1.27 -12.05 37.81
C HIS A 223 1.22 -11.14 39.04
N ARG A 224 1.25 -9.82 38.81
CA ARG A 224 1.01 -8.77 39.81
C ARG A 224 0.10 -7.70 39.22
N TRP A 225 -0.93 -7.28 39.97
CA TRP A 225 -1.88 -6.26 39.52
C TRP A 225 -1.21 -4.93 39.12
N ASP A 226 -0.17 -4.52 39.84
CA ASP A 226 0.53 -3.26 39.63
C ASP A 226 1.69 -3.36 38.62
N GLN A 227 2.00 -4.55 38.09
CA GLN A 227 3.13 -4.77 37.17
C GLN A 227 2.67 -5.40 35.85
N ARG A 228 2.38 -4.56 34.85
CA ARG A 228 1.89 -5.01 33.53
C ARG A 228 2.84 -5.97 32.80
N SER A 229 4.14 -5.87 33.02
CA SER A 229 5.14 -6.78 32.43
C SER A 229 5.00 -8.23 32.88
N THR A 230 4.27 -8.49 33.96
CA THR A 230 3.99 -9.84 34.47
C THR A 230 2.73 -10.46 33.87
N TRP A 231 1.96 -9.68 33.10
CA TRP A 231 0.72 -10.13 32.49
C TRP A 231 1.01 -10.93 31.22
N ALA A 232 0.07 -11.78 30.83
CA ALA A 232 0.24 -12.67 29.69
C ALA A 232 -1.02 -12.68 28.81
N PRO A 233 -0.89 -12.94 27.49
CA PRO A 233 -2.03 -13.17 26.63
C PRO A 233 -2.87 -14.37 27.10
N SER A 234 -4.14 -14.37 26.75
CA SER A 234 -5.07 -15.46 27.06
C SER A 234 -4.84 -16.70 26.18
N ASP A 235 -4.25 -16.50 25.01
CA ASP A 235 -3.96 -17.45 23.94
C ASP A 235 -2.49 -17.92 23.93
N ALA A 236 -1.77 -17.72 25.04
CA ALA A 236 -0.38 -18.12 25.23
C ALA A 236 -0.22 -19.56 25.74
#